data_AF-A0A7C0UW02-F1
#
_entry.id   AF-A0A7C0UW02-F1
#
_cell.length_a   1.000
_cell.length_b   1.000
_cell.length_c   1.000
_cell.angle_alpha   90.00
_cell.angle_beta   90.00
_cell.angle_gamma   90.00
#
_symmetry.space_group_name_H-M   'P 1'
#
loop_
_entity.id
_entity.type
_entity.pdbx_description
1 polymer ?
#
loop_
_entity_poly.entity_id
_entity_poly.type
_entity_poly.pdbx_seq_one_letter_code
_entity_poly.pdbx_strand_id
1 'polypeptide(L)'
;MPEAEKSGEEKLYRMHLMLCAGTSCVSGGSLVIKEVLEHELERHGLTEEIRIVETGCNGFCQAGPILVVYPEGIFYQKLTPEDIPYLVEEHFLKGRPVPSLFYKKPASQEKIPLLSEIGFFSNQVLRALRNRGLIDAENIDEYIARDGYSALAKALTEMTPEEIIAEVKASGLRGRGGAGFPTGLKWEFCAREKSDVKYAVCNADEGDPGAFMDRSILEGDPHAVLEGMAIAGRAIGASQGYIYVRAEYPLAIQRLHVAIEQAMDYGLLGDDILGTGFSFHINLYYGAGAFVCGEETALLTS
;
A
#
# COMPACT_ATOMS: atom_id res chain seq x y z
N MET A 1 -37.71 -4.75 7.22
CA MET A 1 -37.12 -5.51 8.35
C MET A 1 -36.95 -6.92 7.86
N PRO A 2 -35.69 -7.32 7.63
CA PRO A 2 -34.94 -8.04 8.65
C PRO A 2 -33.79 -7.20 9.21
N GLU A 3 -33.38 -7.58 10.42
CA GLU A 3 -32.47 -6.88 11.31
C GLU A 3 -31.04 -6.82 10.75
N ALA A 4 -30.52 -5.60 10.60
CA ALA A 4 -29.09 -5.35 10.50
C ALA A 4 -28.54 -5.12 11.92
N GLU A 5 -28.57 -6.15 12.76
CA GLU A 5 -27.77 -6.21 13.97
C GLU A 5 -26.46 -6.93 13.65
N LYS A 6 -25.49 -6.15 13.15
CA LYS A 6 -24.07 -6.41 13.36
C LYS A 6 -23.41 -5.09 13.74
N SER A 7 -23.78 -4.56 14.90
CA SER A 7 -22.90 -3.64 15.61
C SER A 7 -21.76 -4.49 16.19
N GLY A 8 -20.73 -4.76 15.38
CA GLY A 8 -19.47 -5.25 15.91
C GLY A 8 -18.94 -4.16 16.85
N GLU A 9 -18.85 -4.44 18.14
CA GLU A 9 -18.11 -3.57 19.05
C GLU A 9 -16.69 -3.43 18.50
N GLU A 10 -16.33 -2.23 18.05
CA GLU A 10 -14.98 -1.93 17.60
C GLU A 10 -14.03 -2.10 18.79
N LYS A 11 -13.30 -3.21 18.77
CA LYS A 11 -12.38 -3.57 19.84
C LYS A 11 -11.23 -2.56 19.88
N LEU A 12 -11.19 -1.78 20.94
CA LEU A 12 -10.16 -0.78 21.18
C LEU A 12 -8.88 -1.45 21.68
N TYR A 13 -7.84 -1.47 20.86
CA TYR A 13 -6.51 -1.93 21.24
C TYR A 13 -5.68 -0.77 21.79
N ARG A 14 -5.04 -0.97 22.95
CA ARG A 14 -4.16 0.03 23.58
C ARG A 14 -2.85 0.22 22.83
N MET A 15 -2.40 -0.81 22.10
CA MET A 15 -1.17 -0.81 21.32
C MET A 15 -1.37 -1.50 19.96
N HIS A 16 -0.74 -0.94 18.93
CA HIS A 16 -0.66 -1.53 17.60
C HIS A 16 0.80 -1.82 17.25
N LEU A 17 1.09 -3.08 16.94
CA LEU A 17 2.39 -3.60 16.56
C LEU A 17 2.46 -3.68 15.04
N MET A 18 2.95 -2.60 14.41
CA MET A 18 3.07 -2.49 12.95
C MET A 18 4.32 -3.24 12.47
N LEU A 19 4.13 -4.50 12.11
CA LEU A 19 5.20 -5.39 11.69
C LEU A 19 5.37 -5.32 10.17
N CYS A 20 6.57 -4.99 9.72
CA CYS A 20 6.86 -4.91 8.29
C CYS A 20 6.80 -6.31 7.65
N ALA A 21 5.82 -6.52 6.77
CA ALA A 21 5.61 -7.75 6.00
C ALA A 21 5.85 -7.54 4.50
N GLY A 22 6.62 -6.51 4.12
CA GLY A 22 7.13 -6.38 2.75
C GLY A 22 8.19 -7.43 2.44
N THR A 23 8.39 -7.75 1.15
CA THR A 23 9.25 -8.85 0.68
C THR A 23 10.62 -8.93 1.38
N SER A 24 11.31 -7.80 1.61
CA SER A 24 12.62 -7.80 2.26
C SER A 24 12.58 -8.22 3.75
N CYS A 25 11.54 -7.85 4.49
CA CYS A 25 11.42 -8.24 5.89
C CYS A 25 10.91 -9.67 6.03
N VAL A 26 10.03 -10.11 5.12
CA VAL A 26 9.60 -11.51 5.03
C VAL A 26 10.81 -12.42 4.82
N SER A 27 11.69 -12.09 3.85
CA SER A 27 12.96 -12.80 3.65
C SER A 27 13.91 -12.73 4.86
N GLY A 28 13.76 -11.70 5.70
CA GLY A 28 14.50 -11.54 6.96
C GLY A 28 13.87 -12.27 8.16
N GLY A 29 12.78 -13.01 7.96
CA GLY A 29 12.11 -13.78 9.01
C GLY A 29 10.99 -13.05 9.75
N SER A 30 10.41 -11.98 9.19
CA SER A 30 9.34 -11.23 9.87
C SER A 30 8.09 -12.07 10.16
N LEU A 31 7.75 -13.06 9.30
CA LEU A 31 6.62 -13.96 9.56
C LEU A 31 6.86 -14.88 10.77
N VAL A 32 8.11 -15.33 10.97
CA VAL A 32 8.47 -16.09 12.17
C VAL A 32 8.38 -15.21 13.42
N ILE A 33 8.81 -13.95 13.30
CA ILE A 33 8.65 -12.96 14.38
C ILE A 33 7.18 -12.75 14.73
N LYS A 34 6.28 -12.71 13.74
CA LYS A 34 4.83 -12.63 13.95
C LYS A 34 4.33 -13.81 14.77
N GLU A 35 4.67 -15.04 14.39
CA GLU A 35 4.24 -16.25 15.10
C GLU A 35 4.70 -16.23 16.57
N VAL A 36 5.96 -15.83 16.83
CA VAL A 36 6.48 -15.72 18.20
C VAL A 36 5.80 -14.58 18.97
N LEU A 37 5.52 -13.46 18.32
CA LEU A 37 4.76 -12.36 18.92
C LEU A 37 3.36 -12.82 19.33
N GLU A 38 2.63 -13.49 18.45
CA GLU A 38 1.29 -14.03 18.72
C GLU A 38 1.32 -14.99 19.92
N HIS A 39 2.26 -15.92 19.95
CA HIS A 39 2.42 -16.87 21.05
C HIS A 39 2.73 -16.19 22.39
N GLU A 40 3.66 -15.22 22.40
CA GLU A 40 4.04 -14.51 23.61
C GLU A 40 2.92 -13.59 24.11
N LEU A 41 2.18 -12.93 23.21
CA LEU A 41 1.01 -12.14 23.58
C LEU A 41 -0.08 -13.02 24.21
N GLU A 42 -0.33 -14.21 23.65
CA GLU A 42 -1.28 -15.17 24.22
C GLU A 42 -0.83 -15.64 25.61
N ARG A 43 0.46 -16.01 25.76
CA ARG A 43 1.03 -16.47 27.04
C ARG A 43 0.87 -15.44 28.16
N HIS A 44 0.95 -14.15 27.84
CA HIS A 44 0.80 -13.06 28.80
C HIS A 44 -0.61 -12.47 28.86
N GLY A 45 -1.58 -13.03 28.11
CA GLY A 45 -2.97 -12.59 28.12
C GLY A 45 -3.21 -11.21 27.48
N LEU A 46 -2.36 -10.80 26.53
CA LEU A 46 -2.36 -9.46 25.92
C LEU A 46 -3.09 -9.38 24.57
N THR A 47 -3.60 -10.50 24.03
CA THR A 47 -4.26 -10.58 22.70
C THR A 47 -5.52 -9.72 22.60
N GLU A 48 -6.17 -9.43 23.73
CA GLU A 48 -7.34 -8.55 23.77
C GLU A 48 -6.98 -7.07 23.82
N GLU A 49 -5.73 -6.73 24.15
CA GLU A 49 -5.27 -5.35 24.34
C GLU A 49 -4.33 -4.87 23.23
N ILE A 50 -3.64 -5.79 22.56
CA ILE A 50 -2.57 -5.49 21.59
C ILE A 50 -2.89 -6.16 20.26
N ARG A 51 -2.87 -5.37 19.18
CA ARG A 51 -3.07 -5.85 17.81
C ARG A 51 -1.74 -5.89 17.06
N ILE A 52 -1.47 -7.00 16.39
CA ILE A 52 -0.39 -7.07 15.38
C ILE A 52 -1.00 -6.71 14.02
N VAL A 53 -0.32 -5.84 13.29
CA VAL A 53 -0.73 -5.40 11.95
C VAL A 53 0.42 -5.68 10.99
N GLU A 54 0.15 -6.46 9.95
CA GLU A 54 1.12 -6.77 8.90
C GLU A 54 1.11 -5.66 7.85
N THR A 55 2.11 -4.79 7.89
CA THR A 55 2.17 -3.66 6.96
C THR A 55 2.92 -4.00 5.69
N GLY A 56 2.77 -3.17 4.66
CA GLY A 56 3.73 -3.09 3.56
C GLY A 56 5.17 -2.75 4.00
N CYS A 57 6.06 -2.64 3.01
CA CYS A 57 7.46 -2.28 3.25
C CYS A 57 7.61 -0.93 3.97
N ASN A 58 8.34 -0.90 5.09
CA ASN A 58 8.63 0.35 5.81
C ASN A 58 9.71 1.23 5.11
N GLY A 59 10.42 0.69 4.12
CA GLY A 59 11.37 1.41 3.27
C GLY A 59 12.82 1.42 3.76
N PHE A 60 13.08 1.19 5.06
CA PHE A 60 14.45 1.11 5.58
C PHE A 60 14.97 -0.34 5.65
N CYS A 61 15.04 -1.04 4.51
CA CYS A 61 15.30 -2.48 4.46
C CYS A 61 16.58 -2.93 5.18
N GLN A 62 17.61 -2.08 5.27
CA GLN A 62 18.85 -2.37 6.02
C GLN A 62 18.64 -2.58 7.54
N ALA A 63 17.54 -2.03 8.08
CA ALA A 63 17.14 -2.16 9.47
C ALA A 63 16.11 -3.27 9.70
N GLY A 64 15.73 -4.03 8.65
CA GLY A 64 14.80 -5.14 8.74
C GLY A 64 15.32 -6.33 9.56
N PRO A 65 14.43 -7.15 10.17
CA PRO A 65 12.99 -6.95 10.35
C PRO A 65 12.65 -5.75 11.24
N ILE A 66 11.60 -5.00 10.87
CA ILE A 66 11.17 -3.75 11.52
C ILE A 66 9.83 -3.96 12.22
N LEU A 67 9.71 -3.42 13.43
CA LEU A 67 8.45 -3.26 14.15
C LEU A 67 8.29 -1.82 14.63
N VAL A 68 7.13 -1.22 14.39
CA VAL A 68 6.78 0.11 14.92
C VAL A 68 5.61 -0.03 15.88
N VAL A 69 5.73 0.54 17.08
CA VAL A 69 4.72 0.43 18.13
C VAL A 69 3.97 1.75 18.27
N TYR A 70 2.68 1.75 18.00
CA TYR A 70 1.78 2.88 18.24
C TYR A 70 0.96 2.68 19.51
N PRO A 71 0.59 3.77 20.23
CA PRO A 71 0.68 5.19 19.82
C PRO A 71 2.05 5.85 20.02
N GLU A 72 3.01 5.20 20.70
CA GLU A 72 4.29 5.81 21.07
C GLU A 72 5.17 6.19 19.86
N GLY A 73 5.04 5.49 18.74
CA GLY A 73 5.87 5.68 17.55
C GLY A 73 7.28 5.10 17.69
N ILE A 74 7.46 4.10 18.57
CA ILE A 74 8.76 3.47 18.85
C ILE A 74 9.14 2.53 17.71
N PHE A 75 10.34 2.69 17.20
CA PHE A 75 10.93 1.92 16.11
C PHE A 75 11.94 0.90 16.65
N TYR A 76 11.63 -0.38 16.44
CA TYR A 76 12.53 -1.50 16.67
C TYR A 76 13.09 -2.03 15.35
N GLN A 77 14.38 -2.34 15.35
CA GLN A 77 15.11 -2.79 14.16
C GLN A 77 15.84 -4.11 14.39
N LYS A 78 16.09 -4.82 13.29
CA LYS A 78 16.88 -6.06 13.24
C LYS A 78 16.42 -7.08 14.28
N LEU A 79 15.10 -7.14 14.49
CA LEU A 79 14.52 -8.08 15.44
C LEU A 79 14.83 -9.51 15.01
N THR A 80 15.10 -10.36 15.99
CA THR A 80 15.12 -11.81 15.81
C THR A 80 14.02 -12.46 16.66
N PRO A 81 13.62 -13.71 16.36
CA PRO A 81 12.67 -14.45 17.19
C PRO A 81 13.06 -14.51 18.68
N GLU A 82 14.36 -14.54 18.99
CA GLU A 82 14.88 -14.60 20.36
C GLU A 82 14.72 -13.29 21.13
N ASP A 83 14.62 -12.15 20.44
CA ASP A 83 14.38 -10.84 21.08
C ASP A 83 12.94 -10.71 21.58
N ILE A 84 12.00 -11.44 20.98
CA ILE A 84 10.55 -11.24 21.15
C ILE A 84 10.06 -11.51 22.58
N PRO A 85 10.41 -12.61 23.26
CA PRO A 85 9.95 -12.84 24.64
C PRO A 85 10.35 -11.70 25.59
N TYR A 86 11.58 -11.20 25.46
CA TYR A 86 12.07 -10.09 26.27
C TYR A 86 11.38 -8.76 25.90
N LEU A 87 11.15 -8.52 24.60
CA LEU A 87 10.44 -7.34 24.12
C LEU A 87 9.00 -7.29 24.64
N VAL A 88 8.27 -8.41 24.56
CA VAL A 88 6.89 -8.53 25.05
C VAL A 88 6.84 -8.31 26.56
N GLU A 89 7.74 -8.95 27.30
CA GLU A 89 7.78 -8.81 28.76
C GLU A 89 8.12 -7.39 29.22
N GLU A 90 9.13 -6.75 28.63
CA GLU A 90 9.57 -5.43 29.08
C GLU A 90 8.69 -4.31 28.53
N HIS A 91 8.44 -4.25 27.22
CA HIS A 91 7.70 -3.14 26.63
C HIS A 91 6.20 -3.36 26.73
N PHE A 92 5.69 -4.48 26.22
CA PHE A 92 4.25 -4.63 26.04
C PHE A 92 3.51 -4.92 27.34
N LEU A 93 4.13 -5.69 28.25
CA LEU A 93 3.56 -6.00 29.55
C LEU A 93 3.90 -4.93 30.61
N LYS A 94 5.17 -4.55 30.75
CA LYS A 94 5.64 -3.66 31.83
C LYS A 94 5.74 -2.17 31.43
N GLY A 95 5.51 -1.83 30.17
CA GLY A 95 5.55 -0.45 29.67
C GLY A 95 6.97 0.14 29.59
N ARG A 96 8.01 -0.70 29.52
CA ARG A 96 9.42 -0.28 29.45
C ARG A 96 10.01 -0.58 28.07
N PRO A 97 10.11 0.42 27.18
CA PRO A 97 10.76 0.26 25.88
C PRO A 97 12.18 -0.29 25.99
N VAL A 98 12.62 -1.05 24.98
CA VAL A 98 13.87 -1.82 25.03
C VAL A 98 15.00 -1.10 24.27
N PRO A 99 15.92 -0.36 24.94
CA PRO A 99 16.85 0.51 24.23
C PRO A 99 17.95 -0.22 23.47
N SER A 100 18.17 -1.51 23.75
CA SER A 100 19.11 -2.33 22.98
C SER A 100 18.65 -2.55 21.53
N LEU A 101 17.34 -2.52 21.29
CA LEU A 101 16.68 -2.80 20.00
C LEU A 101 16.34 -1.53 19.20
N PHE A 102 16.56 -0.34 19.76
CA PHE A 102 16.35 0.93 19.05
C PHE A 102 17.30 1.12 17.88
N TYR A 103 16.94 2.04 16.98
CA TYR A 103 17.85 2.52 15.96
C TYR A 103 19.11 3.12 16.59
N LYS A 104 20.29 2.77 16.05
CA LYS A 104 21.58 3.30 16.48
C LYS A 104 22.16 4.14 15.35
N LYS A 105 22.38 5.43 15.60
CA LYS A 105 23.08 6.31 14.65
C LYS A 105 24.47 5.71 14.35
N PRO A 106 24.84 5.44 13.09
CA PRO A 106 26.12 4.79 12.77
C PRO A 106 27.35 5.51 13.33
N ALA A 107 27.36 6.85 13.29
CA ALA A 107 28.51 7.66 13.72
C ALA A 107 28.60 7.84 15.24
N SER A 108 27.49 8.13 15.93
CA SER A 108 27.49 8.47 17.36
C SER A 108 27.12 7.31 18.28
N GLN A 109 26.60 6.19 17.74
CA GLN A 109 26.00 5.09 18.49
C GLN A 109 24.82 5.50 19.40
N GLU A 110 24.34 6.72 19.25
CA GLU A 110 23.17 7.25 19.93
C GLU A 110 21.93 6.42 19.54
N LYS A 111 21.16 6.03 20.55
CA LYS A 111 19.95 5.24 20.42
C LYS A 111 18.76 6.18 20.24
N ILE A 112 18.01 5.99 19.16
CA ILE A 112 16.84 6.81 18.83
C ILE A 112 15.61 5.90 18.87
N PRO A 113 14.68 6.12 19.82
CA PRO A 113 13.47 5.33 19.92
C PRO A 113 12.44 5.68 18.85
N LEU A 114 12.26 6.97 18.55
CA LEU A 114 11.12 7.43 17.76
C LEU A 114 11.41 7.35 16.26
N LEU A 115 10.47 6.77 15.51
CA LEU A 115 10.55 6.71 14.03
C LEU A 115 10.72 8.10 13.41
N SER A 116 10.02 9.10 13.94
CA SER A 116 10.03 10.49 13.47
C SER A 116 11.36 11.22 13.68
N GLU A 117 12.23 10.72 14.57
CA GLU A 117 13.53 11.34 14.88
C GLU A 117 14.70 10.68 14.12
N ILE A 118 14.46 9.53 13.49
CA ILE A 118 15.47 8.86 12.69
C ILE A 118 15.62 9.63 11.37
N GLY A 119 16.83 10.13 11.11
CA GLY A 119 17.13 10.97 9.94
C GLY A 119 16.79 10.36 8.57
N PHE A 120 16.70 9.03 8.47
CA PHE A 120 16.21 8.35 7.27
C PHE A 120 14.74 8.70 6.99
N PHE A 121 13.89 8.73 8.01
CA PHE A 121 12.45 8.97 7.89
C PHE A 121 12.09 10.46 7.98
N SER A 122 12.71 11.20 8.91
CA SER A 122 12.34 12.58 9.23
C SER A 122 12.50 13.57 8.07
N ASN A 123 13.35 13.24 7.09
CA ASN A 123 13.65 14.09 5.94
C ASN A 123 12.81 13.75 4.70
N GLN A 124 11.85 12.81 4.80
CA GLN A 124 11.05 12.34 3.68
C GLN A 124 9.71 13.07 3.60
N VAL A 125 9.25 13.31 2.37
CA VAL A 125 7.87 13.75 2.09
C VAL A 125 7.17 12.61 1.35
N LEU A 126 6.39 11.84 2.09
CA LEU A 126 5.68 10.69 1.53
C LEU A 126 4.38 11.16 0.85
N ARG A 127 4.33 11.04 -0.48
CA ARG A 127 3.13 11.33 -1.27
C ARG A 127 2.50 10.04 -1.80
N ALA A 128 3.20 9.36 -2.71
CA ALA A 128 2.76 8.05 -3.22
C ALA A 128 2.78 6.95 -2.14
N LEU A 129 3.68 7.08 -1.17
CA LEU A 129 3.87 6.14 -0.05
C LEU A 129 3.26 6.67 1.26
N ARG A 130 2.19 7.47 1.20
CA ARG A 130 1.59 8.14 2.37
C ARG A 130 1.11 7.18 3.47
N ASN A 131 0.78 5.94 3.11
CA ASN A 131 0.30 4.89 4.01
C ASN A 131 1.39 3.89 4.41
N ARG A 132 2.65 4.13 4.01
CA ARG A 132 3.78 3.23 4.24
C ARG A 132 3.94 2.88 5.71
N GLY A 133 3.74 1.60 6.04
CA GLY A 133 3.91 1.11 7.41
C GLY A 133 2.81 1.53 8.38
N LEU A 134 1.68 2.05 7.87
CA LEU A 134 0.59 2.60 8.67
C LEU A 134 -0.73 1.84 8.53
N ILE A 135 -0.89 1.04 7.48
CA ILE A 135 -2.08 0.23 7.22
C ILE A 135 -1.71 -1.23 7.00
N ASP A 136 -2.66 -2.11 7.27
CA ASP A 136 -2.75 -3.42 6.66
C ASP A 136 -3.10 -3.28 5.17
N ALA A 137 -2.28 -3.86 4.30
CA ALA A 137 -2.46 -3.77 2.85
C ALA A 137 -3.64 -4.62 2.33
N GLU A 138 -4.16 -5.52 3.15
CA GLU A 138 -5.28 -6.42 2.84
C GLU A 138 -6.58 -6.00 3.54
N ASN A 139 -6.63 -4.79 4.12
CA ASN A 139 -7.80 -4.25 4.78
C ASN A 139 -8.24 -2.91 4.15
N ILE A 140 -9.26 -2.96 3.29
CA ILE A 140 -9.82 -1.77 2.63
C ILE A 140 -10.31 -0.70 3.62
N ASP A 141 -10.82 -1.08 4.80
CA ASP A 141 -11.34 -0.11 5.78
C ASP A 141 -10.23 0.80 6.31
N GLU A 142 -9.00 0.30 6.45
CA GLU A 142 -7.84 1.11 6.88
C GLU A 142 -7.40 2.09 5.78
N TYR A 143 -7.55 1.71 4.50
CA TYR A 143 -7.35 2.64 3.39
C TYR A 143 -8.40 3.76 3.40
N ILE A 144 -9.68 3.41 3.55
CA ILE A 144 -10.80 4.36 3.61
C ILE A 144 -10.68 5.29 4.82
N ALA A 145 -10.32 4.77 5.99
CA ALA A 145 -10.11 5.55 7.21
C ALA A 145 -9.00 6.61 7.08
N ARG A 146 -8.15 6.48 6.05
CA ARG A 146 -7.07 7.42 5.70
C ARG A 146 -7.34 8.17 4.39
N ASP A 147 -8.60 8.55 4.21
CA ASP A 147 -9.13 9.30 3.07
C ASP A 147 -9.09 8.54 1.72
N GLY A 148 -8.82 7.24 1.74
CA GLY A 148 -8.86 6.39 0.54
C GLY A 148 -10.23 6.42 -0.14
N TYR A 149 -10.23 6.42 -1.48
CA TYR A 149 -11.44 6.55 -2.33
C TYR A 149 -12.20 7.88 -2.26
N SER A 150 -11.80 8.80 -1.37
CA SER A 150 -12.39 10.16 -1.35
C SER A 150 -12.14 10.91 -2.66
N ALA A 151 -10.98 10.71 -3.29
CA ALA A 151 -10.68 11.36 -4.57
C ALA A 151 -11.46 10.73 -5.72
N LEU A 152 -11.67 9.41 -5.69
CA LEU A 152 -12.56 8.74 -6.64
C LEU A 152 -14.00 9.25 -6.50
N ALA A 153 -14.54 9.31 -5.29
CA ALA A 153 -15.89 9.82 -5.04
C ALA A 153 -16.04 11.22 -5.64
N LYS A 154 -15.13 12.15 -5.32
CA LYS A 154 -15.10 13.50 -5.91
C LYS A 154 -15.04 13.47 -7.44
N ALA A 155 -14.15 12.66 -8.03
CA ALA A 155 -14.00 12.57 -9.48
C ALA A 155 -15.27 12.07 -10.19
N LEU A 156 -16.06 11.22 -9.53
CA LEU A 156 -17.29 10.67 -10.11
C LEU A 156 -18.50 11.58 -9.90
N THR A 157 -18.63 12.23 -8.74
CA THR A 157 -19.84 12.97 -8.37
C THR A 157 -19.75 14.48 -8.56
N GLU A 158 -18.55 15.05 -8.57
CA GLU A 158 -18.35 16.50 -8.57
C GLU A 158 -17.59 17.02 -9.79
N MET A 159 -17.00 16.15 -10.61
CA MET A 159 -16.11 16.55 -11.71
C MET A 159 -16.53 15.95 -13.06
N THR A 160 -16.35 16.72 -14.12
CA THR A 160 -16.37 16.20 -15.50
C THR A 160 -15.02 15.55 -15.86
N PRO A 161 -14.96 14.68 -16.88
CA PRO A 161 -13.69 14.13 -17.38
C PRO A 161 -12.66 15.21 -17.72
N GLU A 162 -13.10 16.31 -18.34
CA GLU A 162 -12.25 17.44 -18.72
C GLU A 162 -11.67 18.15 -17.49
N GLU A 163 -12.44 18.29 -16.42
CA GLU A 163 -11.98 18.88 -15.16
C GLU A 163 -10.95 17.98 -14.47
N ILE A 164 -11.13 16.66 -14.49
CA ILE A 164 -10.13 15.71 -13.96
C ILE A 164 -8.83 15.84 -14.73
N ILE A 165 -8.89 15.88 -16.06
CA ILE A 165 -7.71 16.07 -16.92
C ILE A 165 -7.05 17.42 -16.62
N ALA A 166 -7.82 18.49 -16.47
CA ALA A 166 -7.31 19.82 -16.15
C ALA A 166 -6.59 19.85 -14.79
N GLU A 167 -7.14 19.20 -13.77
CA GLU A 167 -6.53 19.07 -12.44
C GLU A 167 -5.17 18.34 -12.52
N VAL A 168 -5.12 17.20 -13.25
CA VAL A 168 -3.87 16.45 -13.43
C VAL A 168 -2.84 17.26 -14.24
N LYS A 169 -3.27 18.03 -15.25
CA LYS A 169 -2.38 18.96 -15.97
C LYS A 169 -1.85 20.06 -15.04
N ALA A 170 -2.71 20.67 -14.23
CA ALA A 170 -2.35 21.72 -13.28
C ALA A 170 -1.35 21.23 -12.21
N SER A 171 -1.45 19.97 -11.79
CA SER A 171 -0.51 19.36 -10.83
C SER A 171 0.94 19.27 -11.35
N GLY A 172 1.15 19.34 -12.67
CA GLY A 172 2.46 19.12 -13.29
C GLY A 172 2.97 17.68 -13.21
N LEU A 173 2.10 16.70 -12.97
CA LEU A 173 2.47 15.29 -12.91
C LEU A 173 3.10 14.82 -14.23
N ARG A 174 4.21 14.09 -14.11
CA ARG A 174 4.95 13.47 -15.22
C ARG A 174 5.02 11.97 -15.00
N GLY A 175 5.10 11.21 -16.09
CA GLY A 175 5.25 9.76 -16.06
C GLY A 175 6.46 9.32 -15.22
N ARG A 176 6.22 8.42 -14.26
CA ARG A 176 7.24 7.98 -13.29
C ARG A 176 8.03 6.75 -13.71
N GLY A 177 7.65 6.09 -14.81
CA GLY A 177 8.44 5.02 -15.45
C GLY A 177 9.63 5.51 -16.29
N GLY A 178 10.25 6.64 -15.93
CA GLY A 178 11.48 7.14 -16.58
C GLY A 178 11.29 8.18 -17.69
N ALA A 179 10.40 7.96 -18.67
CA ALA A 179 10.27 8.87 -19.83
C ALA A 179 9.82 10.31 -19.47
N GLY A 180 9.13 10.48 -18.34
CA GLY A 180 8.77 11.81 -17.84
C GLY A 180 7.82 12.59 -18.75
N PHE A 181 7.00 11.94 -19.57
CA PHE A 181 5.99 12.63 -20.38
C PHE A 181 4.88 13.22 -19.47
N PRO A 182 4.35 14.42 -19.73
CA PRO A 182 3.28 15.01 -18.89
C PRO A 182 2.01 14.14 -18.87
N THR A 183 1.61 13.66 -17.69
CA THR A 183 0.52 12.68 -17.53
C THR A 183 -0.82 13.22 -18.01
N GLY A 184 -1.17 14.44 -17.61
CA GLY A 184 -2.43 15.07 -18.02
C GLY A 184 -2.53 15.32 -19.53
N LEU A 185 -1.39 15.54 -20.21
CA LEU A 185 -1.36 15.65 -21.68
C LEU A 185 -1.59 14.28 -22.35
N LYS A 186 -1.00 13.20 -21.80
CA LYS A 186 -1.26 11.82 -22.27
C LYS A 186 -2.74 11.46 -22.15
N TRP A 187 -3.37 11.82 -21.03
CA TRP A 187 -4.80 11.61 -20.82
C TRP A 187 -5.66 12.42 -21.78
N GLU A 188 -5.32 13.71 -22.00
CA GLU A 188 -6.03 14.57 -22.95
C GLU A 188 -6.01 14.01 -24.38
N PHE A 189 -4.87 13.48 -24.83
CA PHE A 189 -4.77 12.86 -26.16
C PHE A 189 -5.69 11.63 -26.27
N CYS A 190 -5.68 10.75 -25.27
CA CYS A 190 -6.55 9.58 -25.25
C CYS A 190 -8.05 9.95 -25.16
N ALA A 191 -8.40 10.95 -24.34
CA ALA A 191 -9.77 11.42 -24.19
C ALA A 191 -10.34 11.98 -25.50
N ARG A 192 -9.53 12.72 -26.27
CA ARG A 192 -9.92 13.31 -27.56
C ARG A 192 -10.12 12.28 -28.67
N GLU A 193 -9.49 11.12 -28.57
CA GLU A 193 -9.64 10.06 -29.57
C GLU A 193 -11.08 9.53 -29.58
N LYS A 194 -11.64 9.34 -30.78
CA LYS A 194 -13.02 8.88 -30.95
C LYS A 194 -13.01 7.37 -31.12
N SER A 195 -13.26 6.67 -30.03
CA SER A 195 -13.36 5.21 -29.99
C SER A 195 -14.49 4.80 -29.05
N ASP A 196 -15.23 3.77 -29.44
CA ASP A 196 -16.26 3.14 -28.59
C ASP A 196 -15.65 2.42 -27.39
N VAL A 197 -14.37 2.03 -27.50
CA VAL A 197 -13.65 1.30 -26.47
C VAL A 197 -12.30 1.96 -26.19
N LYS A 198 -12.00 2.17 -24.91
CA LYS A 198 -10.73 2.68 -24.41
C LYS A 198 -10.31 1.88 -23.19
N TYR A 199 -9.00 1.84 -22.94
CA TYR A 199 -8.41 1.07 -21.85
C TYR A 199 -7.47 1.93 -21.01
N ALA A 200 -7.42 1.65 -19.71
CA ALA A 200 -6.39 2.16 -18.81
C ALA A 200 -5.43 1.03 -18.41
N VAL A 201 -4.17 1.12 -18.82
CA VAL A 201 -3.18 0.07 -18.56
C VAL A 201 -2.14 0.56 -17.54
N CYS A 202 -2.00 -0.16 -16.44
CA CYS A 202 -0.94 0.02 -15.46
C CYS A 202 0.22 -0.92 -15.81
N ASN A 203 1.39 -0.34 -16.06
CA ASN A 203 2.63 -1.08 -16.26
C ASN A 203 3.31 -1.25 -14.90
N ALA A 204 3.26 -2.47 -14.37
CA ALA A 204 3.90 -2.91 -13.13
C ALA A 204 4.96 -4.01 -13.40
N ASP A 205 5.64 -3.94 -14.55
CA ASP A 205 6.71 -4.89 -14.90
C ASP A 205 8.01 -4.63 -14.10
N GLU A 206 8.26 -3.37 -13.67
CA GLU A 206 9.41 -2.92 -12.86
C GLU A 206 10.68 -3.77 -13.06
N GLY A 207 11.10 -3.90 -14.32
CA GLY A 207 12.19 -4.82 -14.72
C GLY A 207 13.59 -4.32 -14.37
N ASP A 208 13.74 -3.02 -14.09
CA ASP A 208 15.03 -2.37 -13.89
C ASP A 208 15.75 -2.87 -12.61
N PRO A 209 17.02 -3.30 -12.71
CA PRO A 209 17.79 -3.72 -11.53
C PRO A 209 17.88 -2.60 -10.48
N GLY A 210 17.45 -2.92 -9.26
CA GLY A 210 17.46 -1.98 -8.14
C GLY A 210 16.19 -1.13 -8.01
N ALA A 211 15.24 -1.23 -8.94
CA ALA A 211 13.89 -0.68 -8.79
C ALA A 211 13.01 -1.62 -7.95
N PHE A 212 12.25 -1.03 -7.03
CA PHE A 212 11.26 -1.71 -6.17
C PHE A 212 10.20 -0.73 -5.65
N MET A 213 10.10 0.44 -6.26
CA MET A 213 9.16 1.49 -5.88
C MET A 213 7.72 1.09 -6.22
N ASP A 214 7.50 0.48 -7.39
CA ASP A 214 6.18 0.01 -7.79
C ASP A 214 5.77 -1.17 -6.92
N ARG A 215 6.67 -2.14 -6.72
CA ARG A 215 6.47 -3.24 -5.77
C ARG A 215 6.07 -2.74 -4.38
N SER A 216 6.72 -1.68 -3.89
CA SER A 216 6.45 -1.16 -2.55
C SER A 216 5.03 -0.60 -2.41
N ILE A 217 4.47 -0.02 -3.49
CA ILE A 217 3.08 0.47 -3.51
C ILE A 217 2.13 -0.72 -3.65
N LEU A 218 2.37 -1.64 -4.59
CA LEU A 218 1.48 -2.78 -4.84
C LEU A 218 1.40 -3.73 -3.64
N GLU A 219 2.51 -3.92 -2.93
CA GLU A 219 2.53 -4.71 -1.70
C GLU A 219 1.94 -3.94 -0.51
N GLY A 220 2.08 -2.61 -0.44
CA GLY A 220 1.79 -1.86 0.78
C GLY A 220 0.48 -1.07 0.80
N ASP A 221 -0.01 -0.68 -0.37
CA ASP A 221 -1.18 0.16 -0.56
C ASP A 221 -1.81 -0.09 -1.96
N PRO A 222 -2.25 -1.32 -2.26
CA PRO A 222 -2.77 -1.68 -3.58
C PRO A 222 -4.01 -0.87 -3.97
N HIS A 223 -4.87 -0.51 -3.00
CA HIS A 223 -6.05 0.32 -3.25
C HIS A 223 -5.72 1.69 -3.84
N ALA A 224 -4.57 2.30 -3.50
CA ALA A 224 -4.13 3.55 -4.11
C ALA A 224 -3.89 3.42 -5.63
N VAL A 225 -3.47 2.24 -6.11
CA VAL A 225 -3.32 1.97 -7.55
C VAL A 225 -4.68 1.82 -8.21
N LEU A 226 -5.58 1.04 -7.59
CA LEU A 226 -6.93 0.82 -8.10
C LEU A 226 -7.74 2.13 -8.19
N GLU A 227 -7.68 2.95 -7.14
CA GLU A 227 -8.31 4.27 -7.09
C GLU A 227 -7.78 5.17 -8.22
N GLY A 228 -6.45 5.25 -8.37
CA GLY A 228 -5.81 6.03 -9.43
C GLY A 228 -6.21 5.57 -10.83
N MET A 229 -6.33 4.26 -11.04
CA MET A 229 -6.78 3.69 -12.31
C MET A 229 -8.24 3.99 -12.62
N ALA A 230 -9.14 3.91 -11.63
CA ALA A 230 -10.55 4.25 -11.80
C ALA A 230 -10.73 5.75 -12.14
N ILE A 231 -10.00 6.63 -11.47
CA ILE A 231 -9.97 8.07 -11.80
C ILE A 231 -9.46 8.30 -13.23
N ALA A 232 -8.39 7.61 -13.62
CA ALA A 232 -7.86 7.69 -14.98
C ALA A 232 -8.88 7.18 -16.02
N GLY A 233 -9.55 6.06 -15.72
CA GLY A 233 -10.61 5.48 -16.56
C GLY A 233 -11.74 6.47 -16.77
N ARG A 234 -12.23 7.09 -15.69
CA ARG A 234 -13.25 8.15 -15.73
C ARG A 234 -12.80 9.33 -16.60
N ALA A 235 -11.56 9.77 -16.46
CA ALA A 235 -11.01 10.92 -17.17
C ALA A 235 -10.91 10.68 -18.69
N ILE A 236 -10.51 9.48 -19.12
CA ILE A 236 -10.30 9.17 -20.55
C ILE A 236 -11.52 8.56 -21.23
N GLY A 237 -12.54 8.17 -20.46
CA GLY A 237 -13.72 7.46 -20.95
C GLY A 237 -13.47 5.96 -21.17
N ALA A 238 -12.66 5.33 -20.33
CA ALA A 238 -12.44 3.88 -20.32
C ALA A 238 -13.28 3.22 -19.22
N SER A 239 -13.88 2.07 -19.53
CA SER A 239 -14.61 1.21 -18.60
C SER A 239 -13.86 -0.07 -18.23
N GLN A 240 -12.67 -0.26 -18.80
CA GLN A 240 -11.83 -1.43 -18.58
C GLN A 240 -10.37 -0.99 -18.35
N GLY A 241 -9.74 -1.60 -17.36
CA GLY A 241 -8.34 -1.47 -17.05
C GLY A 241 -7.62 -2.81 -16.96
N TYR A 242 -6.30 -2.75 -17.12
CA TYR A 242 -5.40 -3.89 -16.97
C TYR A 242 -4.21 -3.50 -16.12
N ILE A 243 -3.83 -4.35 -15.16
CA ILE A 243 -2.54 -4.25 -14.48
C ILE A 243 -1.68 -5.36 -15.03
N TYR A 244 -0.69 -4.99 -15.83
CA TYR A 244 0.37 -5.91 -16.24
C TYR A 244 1.41 -5.94 -15.14
N VAL A 245 1.48 -7.05 -14.40
CA VAL A 245 2.41 -7.24 -13.28
C VAL A 245 3.35 -8.39 -13.58
N ARG A 246 4.64 -8.19 -13.32
CA ARG A 246 5.63 -9.24 -13.52
C ARG A 246 5.37 -10.45 -12.60
N ALA A 247 5.61 -11.67 -13.11
CA ALA A 247 5.40 -12.89 -12.33
C ALA A 247 6.33 -13.02 -11.10
N GLU A 248 7.44 -12.28 -11.07
CA GLU A 248 8.39 -12.31 -9.94
C GLU A 248 7.90 -11.56 -8.69
N TYR A 249 6.71 -10.94 -8.71
CA TYR A 249 6.10 -10.27 -7.55
C TYR A 249 4.87 -11.03 -7.01
N PRO A 250 5.05 -12.24 -6.44
CA PRO A 250 3.92 -13.07 -5.98
C PRO A 250 3.10 -12.41 -4.86
N LEU A 251 3.74 -11.70 -3.92
CA LEU A 251 3.04 -11.01 -2.84
C LEU A 251 2.18 -9.85 -3.36
N ALA A 252 2.70 -9.07 -4.31
CA ALA A 252 1.93 -8.00 -4.95
C ALA A 252 0.72 -8.55 -5.71
N ILE A 253 0.89 -9.65 -6.44
CA ILE A 253 -0.21 -10.31 -7.16
C ILE A 253 -1.32 -10.75 -6.19
N GLN A 254 -0.94 -11.41 -5.09
CA GLN A 254 -1.89 -11.84 -4.06
C GLN A 254 -2.66 -10.64 -3.46
N ARG A 255 -1.95 -9.58 -3.06
CA ARG A 255 -2.58 -8.38 -2.47
C ARG A 255 -3.45 -7.61 -3.45
N LEU A 256 -3.07 -7.56 -4.73
CA LEU A 256 -3.90 -6.98 -5.78
C LEU A 256 -5.22 -7.73 -5.96
N HIS A 257 -5.21 -9.07 -5.93
CA HIS A 257 -6.45 -9.85 -5.98
C HIS A 257 -7.38 -9.50 -4.83
N VAL A 258 -6.87 -9.53 -3.60
CA VAL A 258 -7.64 -9.17 -2.40
C VAL A 258 -8.21 -7.75 -2.53
N ALA A 259 -7.39 -6.79 -2.95
CA ALA A 259 -7.83 -5.39 -3.09
C ALA A 259 -8.88 -5.20 -4.20
N ILE A 260 -8.76 -5.91 -5.32
CA ILE A 260 -9.76 -5.88 -6.40
C ILE A 260 -11.08 -6.47 -5.91
N GLU A 261 -11.06 -7.62 -5.23
CA GLU A 261 -12.25 -8.26 -4.65
C GLU A 261 -12.94 -7.32 -3.64
N GLN A 262 -12.19 -6.78 -2.69
CA GLN A 262 -12.72 -5.84 -1.69
C GLN A 262 -13.32 -4.58 -2.34
N ALA A 263 -12.64 -4.01 -3.33
CA ALA A 263 -13.15 -2.82 -4.02
C ALA A 263 -14.43 -3.11 -4.82
N MET A 264 -14.57 -4.30 -5.41
CA MET A 264 -15.83 -4.73 -6.05
C MET A 264 -16.95 -4.90 -5.01
N ASP A 265 -16.66 -5.56 -3.89
CA ASP A 265 -17.65 -5.79 -2.82
C ASP A 265 -18.16 -4.48 -2.19
N TYR A 266 -17.29 -3.46 -2.10
CA TYR A 266 -17.65 -2.12 -1.60
C TYR A 266 -18.30 -1.23 -2.67
N GLY A 267 -18.46 -1.70 -3.91
CA GLY A 267 -19.01 -0.90 -5.01
C GLY A 267 -18.10 0.26 -5.45
N LEU A 268 -16.79 0.10 -5.24
CA LEU A 268 -15.72 1.06 -5.60
C LEU A 268 -15.00 0.66 -6.91
N LEU A 269 -15.27 -0.54 -7.42
CA LEU A 269 -14.95 -1.05 -8.76
C LEU A 269 -16.14 -1.87 -9.27
N GLY A 270 -16.14 -2.18 -10.57
CA GLY A 270 -17.19 -2.95 -11.22
C GLY A 270 -18.24 -2.07 -11.88
N ASP A 271 -19.49 -2.49 -11.82
CA ASP A 271 -20.60 -1.79 -12.43
C ASP A 271 -21.20 -0.69 -11.54
N ASP A 272 -21.58 0.42 -12.17
CA ASP A 272 -22.31 1.52 -11.53
C ASP A 272 -21.68 1.97 -10.19
N ILE A 273 -20.38 2.27 -10.25
CA ILE A 273 -19.57 2.64 -9.08
C ILE A 273 -20.24 3.81 -8.36
N LEU A 274 -20.53 3.61 -7.06
CA LEU A 274 -21.24 4.56 -6.20
C LEU A 274 -22.61 5.03 -6.74
N GLY A 275 -23.25 4.28 -7.64
CA GLY A 275 -24.54 4.66 -8.25
C GLY A 275 -24.45 5.83 -9.23
N THR A 276 -23.27 6.07 -9.81
CA THR A 276 -22.98 7.24 -10.66
C THR A 276 -23.22 7.01 -12.15
N GLY A 277 -23.51 5.77 -12.55
CA GLY A 277 -23.61 5.31 -13.94
C GLY A 277 -22.25 5.03 -14.60
N PHE A 278 -21.13 5.23 -13.90
CA PHE A 278 -19.80 4.89 -14.39
C PHE A 278 -19.39 3.49 -13.93
N SER A 279 -18.99 2.63 -14.87
CA SER A 279 -18.44 1.30 -14.59
C SER A 279 -16.94 1.26 -14.90
N PHE A 280 -16.15 0.60 -14.06
CA PHE A 280 -14.73 0.34 -14.32
C PHE A 280 -14.28 -1.01 -13.76
N HIS A 281 -13.84 -1.89 -14.66
CA HIS A 281 -13.34 -3.22 -14.33
C HIS A 281 -11.82 -3.26 -14.46
N ILE A 282 -11.16 -4.07 -13.62
CA ILE A 282 -9.71 -4.26 -13.67
C ILE A 282 -9.42 -5.75 -13.77
N ASN A 283 -8.56 -6.14 -14.71
CA ASN A 283 -8.01 -7.49 -14.77
C ASN A 283 -6.50 -7.46 -14.56
N LEU A 284 -5.97 -8.50 -13.90
CA LEU A 284 -4.54 -8.72 -13.77
C LEU A 284 -4.03 -9.53 -14.95
N TYR A 285 -2.89 -9.13 -15.49
CA TYR A 285 -2.14 -9.88 -16.49
C TYR A 285 -0.73 -10.13 -15.98
N TYR A 286 -0.24 -11.36 -16.09
CA TYR A 286 1.04 -11.78 -15.53
C TYR A 286 2.11 -11.85 -16.60
N GLY A 287 3.18 -11.10 -16.42
CA GLY A 287 4.31 -11.13 -17.33
C GLY A 287 5.04 -12.46 -17.32
N ALA A 288 5.62 -12.84 -18.46
CA ALA A 288 6.35 -14.11 -18.63
C ALA A 288 7.88 -13.97 -18.41
N GLY A 289 8.33 -12.97 -17.65
CA GLY A 289 9.75 -12.75 -17.32
C GLY A 289 10.58 -12.06 -18.41
N ALA A 290 9.93 -11.35 -19.34
CA ALA A 290 10.60 -10.66 -20.43
C ALA A 290 10.76 -9.16 -20.12
N PHE A 291 11.99 -8.71 -19.84
CA PHE A 291 12.33 -7.31 -19.55
C PHE A 291 11.83 -6.31 -20.61
N VAL A 292 11.78 -6.72 -21.88
CA VAL A 292 11.30 -5.86 -22.98
C VAL A 292 9.81 -5.48 -22.83
N CYS A 293 9.02 -6.27 -22.11
CA CYS A 293 7.60 -5.99 -21.89
C CYS A 293 7.36 -4.77 -20.98
N GLY A 294 8.40 -4.18 -20.39
CA GLY A 294 8.30 -2.86 -19.77
C GLY A 294 8.12 -1.71 -20.79
N GLU A 295 8.42 -1.92 -22.07
CA GLU A 295 8.16 -0.96 -23.15
C GLU A 295 6.68 -0.97 -23.54
N GLU A 296 6.06 0.20 -23.76
CA GLU A 296 4.60 0.28 -23.84
C GLU A 296 3.98 -0.49 -25.02
N THR A 297 4.65 -0.55 -26.17
CA THR A 297 4.13 -1.31 -27.33
C THR A 297 4.34 -2.82 -27.17
N ALA A 298 5.48 -3.22 -26.59
CA ALA A 298 5.74 -4.62 -26.25
C ALA A 298 4.75 -5.13 -25.20
N LEU A 299 4.47 -4.33 -24.16
CA LEU A 299 3.49 -4.64 -23.12
C LEU A 299 2.11 -4.91 -23.71
N LEU A 300 1.63 -4.03 -24.61
CA LEU A 300 0.32 -4.17 -25.25
C LEU A 300 0.23 -5.39 -26.18
N THR A 301 1.36 -5.90 -26.64
CA THR A 301 1.44 -7.11 -27.48
C THR A 301 1.56 -8.40 -26.65
N SER A 302 1.97 -8.27 -25.38
CA SER A 302 2.31 -9.38 -24.48
C SER A 302 1.10 -10.07 -23.86
#